data_AF-O43018-F1
#
_entry.id   AF-O43018-F1
#
_cell.length_a   1.000
_cell.length_b   1.000
_cell.length_c   1.000
_cell.angle_alpha   90.00
_cell.angle_beta   90.00
_cell.angle_gamma   90.00
#
_symmetry.space_group_name_H-M   'P 1'
#
loop_
_entity.id
_entity.type
_entity.pdbx_description
1 polymer ?
#
loop_
_entity_poly.entity_id
_entity_poly.type
_entity_poly.pdbx_seq_one_letter_code
_entity_poly.pdbx_strand_id
1 'polypeptide(L)'
;MSENPAHKDLDSLQVDEKAKSWIAEKVEEELRRLESVGAKAIPLDVKNYSVMLDEDTDTVVNRIELMTSFDFDHVQQILLSAVQPYPYDKNLMFVYLVILTPLPHPMLIPYLFAPKVVGKNLLPRADGLVENTLKRWTFINDKLKRSDTVVREFQEIEEEATK
;
A
#
# COMPACT_ATOMS: atom_id res chain seq x y z
N MET A 1 -25.47 -27.00 -23.44
CA MET A 1 -24.00 -26.98 -23.50
C MET A 1 -23.56 -25.87 -22.56
N SER A 2 -22.85 -26.21 -21.49
CA SER A 2 -22.47 -25.24 -20.45
C SER A 2 -21.29 -24.43 -20.97
N GLU A 3 -21.51 -23.15 -21.28
CA GLU A 3 -20.42 -22.21 -21.51
C GLU A 3 -19.65 -22.04 -20.20
N ASN A 4 -18.35 -22.28 -20.26
CA ASN A 4 -17.44 -22.19 -19.12
C ASN A 4 -17.09 -20.70 -18.90
N PRO A 5 -17.54 -20.03 -17.82
CA PRO A 5 -17.36 -18.59 -17.64
C PRO A 5 -15.95 -18.21 -17.14
N ALA A 6 -14.94 -19.07 -17.35
CA ALA A 6 -13.58 -18.84 -16.87
C ALA A 6 -12.77 -17.84 -17.71
N HIS A 7 -13.28 -17.40 -18.86
CA HIS A 7 -12.74 -16.23 -19.58
C HIS A 7 -13.50 -14.96 -19.18
N LYS A 8 -13.52 -14.64 -17.88
CA LYS A 8 -13.78 -13.26 -17.46
C LYS A 8 -12.48 -12.48 -17.60
N ASP A 9 -12.33 -11.86 -18.77
CA ASP A 9 -11.62 -10.60 -19.01
C ASP A 9 -10.29 -10.38 -18.27
N LEU A 10 -9.26 -11.09 -18.72
CA LEU A 10 -7.86 -10.61 -18.61
C LEU A 10 -7.66 -9.24 -19.32
N ASP A 11 -8.59 -8.84 -20.19
CA ASP A 11 -8.55 -7.59 -20.96
C ASP A 11 -8.90 -6.32 -20.17
N SER A 12 -9.19 -6.42 -18.87
CA SER A 12 -9.44 -5.24 -18.02
C SER A 12 -8.28 -4.84 -17.11
N LEU A 13 -7.05 -5.33 -17.35
CA LEU A 13 -5.82 -4.85 -16.72
C LEU A 13 -5.42 -3.43 -17.18
N GLN A 14 -6.38 -2.55 -17.43
CA GLN A 14 -6.13 -1.16 -17.78
C GLN A 14 -5.62 -0.42 -16.55
N VAL A 15 -4.58 0.39 -16.76
CA VAL A 15 -4.10 1.33 -15.75
C VAL A 15 -5.24 2.29 -15.42
N ASP A 16 -5.57 2.41 -14.14
CA ASP A 16 -6.46 3.46 -13.66
C ASP A 16 -5.71 4.80 -13.74
N GLU A 17 -5.82 5.48 -14.89
CA GLU A 17 -5.17 6.78 -15.12
C GLU A 17 -5.67 7.84 -14.12
N LYS A 18 -6.89 7.71 -13.59
CA LYS A 18 -7.44 8.64 -12.59
C LYS A 18 -6.75 8.46 -11.24
N ALA A 19 -6.57 7.21 -10.81
CA ALA A 19 -5.77 6.89 -9.63
C ALA A 19 -4.32 7.34 -9.80
N LYS A 20 -3.71 7.06 -10.95
CA LYS A 20 -2.32 7.45 -11.25
C LYS A 20 -2.10 8.96 -11.19
N SER A 21 -2.94 9.76 -11.84
CA SER A 21 -2.83 11.22 -11.79
C SER A 21 -3.03 11.77 -10.37
N TRP A 22 -4.04 11.28 -9.65
CA TRP A 22 -4.31 11.73 -8.29
C TRP A 22 -3.20 11.36 -7.31
N ILE A 23 -2.66 10.14 -7.42
CA ILE A 23 -1.52 9.70 -6.61
C ILE A 23 -0.28 10.57 -6.91
N ALA A 24 -0.02 10.88 -8.18
CA ALA A 24 1.10 11.74 -8.55
C ALA A 24 0.98 13.15 -7.96
N GLU A 25 -0.22 13.75 -8.01
CA GLU A 25 -0.50 15.04 -7.35
C GLU A 25 -0.28 14.96 -5.84
N LYS A 26 -0.75 13.89 -5.20
CA LYS A 26 -0.55 13.65 -3.76
C LYS A 26 0.93 13.50 -3.41
N VAL A 27 1.70 12.72 -4.16
CA VAL A 27 3.14 12.57 -3.91
C VAL A 27 3.85 13.92 -4.00
N GLU A 28 3.54 14.72 -5.03
CA GLU A 28 4.12 16.05 -5.19
C GLU A 28 3.75 17.01 -4.05
N GLU A 29 2.49 16.98 -3.57
CA GLU A 29 2.05 17.72 -2.39
C GLU A 29 2.86 17.36 -1.14
N GLU A 30 3.05 16.05 -0.90
CA GLU A 30 3.77 15.56 0.28
C GLU A 30 5.26 15.87 0.21
N LEU A 31 5.88 15.77 -0.97
CA LEU A 31 7.28 16.15 -1.15
C LEU A 31 7.50 17.64 -0.85
N ARG A 32 6.62 18.53 -1.34
CA ARG A 32 6.68 19.96 -1.03
C ARG A 32 6.50 20.23 0.46
N ARG A 33 5.58 19.51 1.12
CA ARG A 33 5.38 19.61 2.57
C ARG A 33 6.66 19.23 3.32
N LEU A 34 7.28 18.10 2.97
CA LEU A 34 8.54 17.65 3.57
C LEU A 34 9.66 18.67 3.34
N GLU A 35 9.80 19.19 2.13
CA GLU A 35 10.80 20.21 1.80
C GLU A 35 10.61 21.49 2.62
N SER A 36 9.36 21.92 2.84
CA SER A 36 9.04 23.11 3.63
C SER A 36 9.49 23.03 5.10
N VAL A 37 9.62 21.82 5.64
CA VAL A 37 10.14 21.56 7.00
C VAL A 37 11.61 21.13 6.99
N GLY A 38 12.29 21.22 5.85
CA GLY A 38 13.70 20.85 5.68
C GLY A 38 13.96 19.33 5.61
N ALA A 39 12.92 18.52 5.50
CA ALA A 39 13.02 17.09 5.31
C ALA A 39 13.14 16.73 3.82
N LYS A 40 13.68 15.54 3.53
CA LYS A 40 13.76 14.98 2.17
C LYS A 40 13.31 13.53 2.20
N ALA A 41 12.62 13.11 1.15
CA ALA A 41 12.31 11.72 0.90
C ALA A 41 12.50 11.40 -0.59
N ILE A 42 12.77 10.14 -0.89
CA ILE A 42 12.88 9.65 -2.26
C ILE A 42 11.54 9.00 -2.63
N PRO A 43 10.72 9.60 -3.50
CA PRO A 43 9.51 8.95 -3.97
C PRO A 43 9.89 7.71 -4.78
N LEU A 44 9.21 6.58 -4.53
CA LEU A 44 9.34 5.40 -5.37
C LEU A 44 8.14 5.27 -6.30
N ASP A 45 8.44 5.02 -7.57
CA ASP A 45 7.43 4.69 -8.56
C ASP A 45 6.88 3.27 -8.31
N VAL A 46 5.57 3.15 -8.31
CA VAL A 46 4.87 1.90 -8.07
C VAL A 46 4.36 1.33 -9.39
N LYS A 47 4.63 0.04 -9.63
CA LYS A 47 4.08 -0.71 -10.76
C LYS A 47 2.68 -1.23 -10.49
N ASN A 48 2.48 -1.79 -9.30
CA ASN A 48 1.25 -2.47 -8.95
C ASN A 48 1.00 -2.49 -7.44
N TYR A 49 -0.28 -2.41 -7.08
CA TYR A 49 -0.79 -2.64 -5.74
C TYR A 49 -1.67 -3.89 -5.74
N SER A 50 -1.52 -4.75 -4.74
CA SER A 50 -2.52 -5.76 -4.49
C SER A 50 -2.72 -6.00 -3.00
N VAL A 51 -3.92 -6.43 -2.65
CA VAL A 51 -4.26 -6.90 -1.31
C VAL A 51 -4.54 -8.39 -1.43
N MET A 52 -3.79 -9.20 -0.70
CA MET A 52 -3.93 -10.65 -0.69
C MET A 52 -4.56 -11.07 0.63
N LEU A 53 -5.48 -12.04 0.57
CA LEU A 53 -6.00 -12.71 1.75
C LEU A 53 -5.33 -14.08 1.85
N ASP A 54 -4.60 -14.32 2.93
CA ASP A 54 -4.25 -15.67 3.36
C ASP A 54 -5.52 -16.29 3.95
N GLU A 55 -6.12 -17.22 3.21
CA GLU A 55 -7.38 -17.83 3.58
C GLU A 55 -7.21 -18.63 4.88
N ASP A 56 -6.17 -19.45 5.01
CA ASP A 56 -5.93 -20.31 6.18
C ASP A 56 -5.86 -19.54 7.51
N THR A 57 -5.39 -18.30 7.48
CA THR A 57 -5.19 -17.47 8.68
C THR A 57 -6.10 -16.24 8.75
N ASP A 58 -7.00 -16.05 7.78
CA ASP A 58 -7.78 -14.82 7.58
C ASP A 58 -6.93 -13.55 7.71
N THR A 59 -5.71 -13.61 7.15
CA THR A 59 -4.73 -12.54 7.29
C THR A 59 -4.60 -11.77 5.99
N VAL A 60 -4.74 -10.44 6.08
CA VAL A 60 -4.55 -9.55 4.94
C VAL A 60 -3.07 -9.17 4.79
N VAL A 61 -2.52 -9.34 3.59
CA VAL A 61 -1.16 -8.97 3.22
C VAL A 61 -1.20 -7.94 2.09
N ASN A 62 -0.53 -6.82 2.32
CA ASN A 62 -0.41 -5.72 1.37
C ASN A 62 0.81 -5.96 0.47
N ARG A 63 0.61 -6.09 -0.82
CA ARG A 63 1.68 -6.35 -1.78
C ARG A 63 1.91 -5.13 -2.67
N ILE A 64 3.17 -4.74 -2.82
CA ILE A 64 3.58 -3.63 -3.68
C ILE A 64 4.72 -4.08 -4.58
N GLU A 65 4.57 -3.83 -5.88
CA GLU A 65 5.65 -3.96 -6.86
C GLU A 65 6.21 -2.57 -7.20
N LEU A 66 7.51 -2.37 -7.04
CA LEU A 66 8.16 -1.06 -7.12
C LEU A 66 9.20 -1.03 -8.25
N MET A 67 9.32 0.12 -8.91
CA MET A 67 10.34 0.41 -9.92
C MET A 67 11.66 0.83 -9.26
N THR A 68 12.23 -0.08 -8.47
CA THR A 68 13.51 0.15 -7.79
C THR A 68 14.34 -1.12 -7.79
N SER A 69 15.66 -0.96 -7.70
CA SER A 69 16.58 -2.07 -7.47
C SER A 69 16.91 -2.30 -5.99
N PHE A 70 16.33 -1.49 -5.09
CA PHE A 70 16.54 -1.57 -3.65
C PHE A 70 16.14 -2.94 -3.09
N ASP A 71 16.89 -3.40 -2.09
CA ASP A 71 16.65 -4.65 -1.41
C ASP A 71 15.86 -4.41 -0.11
N PHE A 72 14.58 -4.79 -0.12
CA PHE A 72 13.67 -4.55 0.99
C PHE A 72 13.94 -5.42 2.23
N ASP A 73 14.87 -6.38 2.18
CA ASP A 73 15.36 -7.05 3.39
C ASP A 73 16.19 -6.10 4.27
N HIS A 74 16.63 -4.95 3.73
CA HIS A 74 17.34 -3.89 4.45
C HIS A 74 16.42 -2.79 5.00
N VAL A 75 15.10 -2.99 4.97
CA VAL A 75 14.17 -2.10 5.66
C VAL A 75 14.40 -2.19 7.16
N GLN A 76 14.62 -1.05 7.81
CA GLN A 76 14.76 -0.97 9.26
C GLN A 76 13.40 -0.71 9.93
N GLN A 77 12.60 0.17 9.33
CA GLN A 77 11.30 0.55 9.87
C GLN A 77 10.37 1.01 8.74
N ILE A 78 9.07 0.77 8.93
CA ILE A 78 8.00 1.28 8.08
C ILE A 78 7.12 2.16 8.97
N LEU A 79 6.99 3.42 8.62
CA LEU A 79 6.02 4.34 9.20
C LEU A 79 4.87 4.54 8.21
N LEU A 80 3.67 4.75 8.73
CA LEU A 80 2.49 4.97 7.93
C LEU A 80 1.94 6.36 8.23
N SER A 81 1.55 7.09 7.20
CA SER A 81 0.78 8.32 7.39
C SER A 81 -0.61 8.00 7.95
N ALA A 82 -1.33 9.04 8.39
CA ALA A 82 -2.77 8.95 8.58
C ALA A 82 -3.44 8.43 7.30
N VAL A 83 -4.50 7.63 7.49
CA VAL A 83 -5.32 7.10 6.39
C VAL A 83 -6.16 8.22 5.81
N GLN A 84 -6.13 8.37 4.49
CA GLN A 84 -6.89 9.36 3.74
C GLN A 84 -7.92 8.67 2.84
N PRO A 85 -9.12 9.25 2.65
CA PRO A 85 -10.10 8.72 1.70
C PRO A 85 -9.63 8.93 0.25
N TYR A 86 -9.83 7.91 -0.59
CA TYR A 86 -9.66 8.07 -2.03
C TYR A 86 -10.94 8.66 -2.65
N PRO A 87 -10.89 9.83 -3.32
CA PRO A 87 -12.10 10.56 -3.72
C PRO A 87 -12.92 9.88 -4.83
N TYR A 88 -12.34 8.88 -5.50
CA TYR A 88 -12.96 8.27 -6.68
C TYR A 88 -13.46 6.85 -6.47
N ASP A 89 -13.13 6.21 -5.35
CA ASP A 89 -13.73 4.95 -4.91
C ASP A 89 -13.78 4.92 -3.39
N LYS A 90 -15.01 4.92 -2.84
CA LYS A 90 -15.28 4.87 -1.39
C LYS A 90 -14.80 3.58 -0.72
N ASN A 91 -14.50 2.55 -1.50
CA ASN A 91 -14.00 1.27 -0.99
C ASN A 91 -12.46 1.25 -0.92
N LEU A 92 -11.79 2.31 -1.39
CA LEU A 92 -10.35 2.43 -1.34
C LEU A 92 -9.94 3.57 -0.40
N MET A 93 -8.80 3.36 0.23
CA MET A 93 -8.15 4.29 1.14
C MET A 93 -6.70 4.47 0.70
N PHE A 94 -6.12 5.58 1.11
CA PHE A 94 -4.77 6.00 0.73
C PHE A 94 -3.90 6.24 1.96
N VAL A 95 -2.66 5.78 1.90
CA VAL A 95 -1.60 6.08 2.88
C VAL A 95 -0.28 6.29 2.17
N TYR A 96 0.64 6.99 2.82
CA TYR A 96 2.06 6.89 2.51
C TYR A 96 2.72 5.88 3.43
N LEU A 97 3.60 5.07 2.87
CA LEU A 97 4.64 4.40 3.64
C LEU A 97 5.90 5.25 3.58
N VAL A 98 6.47 5.53 4.75
CA VAL A 98 7.82 6.08 4.89
C VAL A 98 8.73 4.95 5.31
N ILE A 99 9.61 4.54 4.41
CA ILE A 99 10.53 3.41 4.61
C ILE A 99 11.88 3.95 5.06
N LEU A 100 12.26 3.61 6.29
CA LEU A 100 13.57 3.92 6.84
C LEU A 100 14.54 2.78 6.51
N THR A 101 15.70 3.15 5.98
CA THR A 101 16.74 2.22 5.50
C THR A 101 18.11 2.78 5.89
N PRO A 102 19.21 2.04 5.69
CA PRO A 102 20.56 2.57 5.86
C PRO A 102 20.94 3.71 4.89
N LEU A 103 20.08 4.06 3.93
CA LEU A 103 20.34 5.15 2.99
C LEU A 103 20.13 6.53 3.64
N PRO A 104 20.75 7.60 3.09
CA PRO A 104 20.69 8.94 3.70
C PRO A 104 19.29 9.57 3.78
N HIS A 105 18.36 9.12 2.94
CA HIS A 105 17.01 9.65 2.87
C HIS A 105 15.99 8.52 2.91
N PRO A 106 14.86 8.69 3.63
CA PRO A 106 13.77 7.74 3.63
C PRO A 106 13.15 7.62 2.24
N MET A 107 12.54 6.47 1.96
CA MET A 107 11.76 6.26 0.74
C MET A 107 10.28 6.53 1.03
N LEU A 108 9.61 7.22 0.13
CA LEU A 108 8.18 7.52 0.21
C LEU A 108 7.43 6.69 -0.81
N ILE A 109 6.48 5.88 -0.37
CA ILE A 109 5.68 5.02 -1.23
C ILE A 109 4.21 5.40 -1.06
N PRO A 110 3.52 5.92 -2.09
CA PRO A 110 2.07 6.03 -2.08
C PRO A 110 1.45 4.63 -2.11
N TYR A 111 0.37 4.40 -1.38
CA TYR A 111 -0.33 3.12 -1.38
C TYR A 111 -1.84 3.30 -1.34
N LEU A 112 -2.51 2.79 -2.38
CA LEU A 112 -3.96 2.72 -2.48
C LEU A 112 -4.42 1.30 -2.16
N PHE A 113 -5.36 1.14 -1.21
CA PHE A 113 -5.72 -0.17 -0.67
C PHE A 113 -7.19 -0.29 -0.30
N ALA A 114 -7.67 -1.52 -0.27
CA ALA A 114 -8.98 -1.85 0.30
C ALA A 114 -8.84 -2.04 1.83
N PRO A 115 -9.58 -1.28 2.66
CA PRO A 115 -9.52 -1.39 4.12
C PRO A 115 -10.21 -2.66 4.63
N LYS A 116 -11.07 -3.29 3.81
CA LYS A 116 -11.72 -4.56 4.09
C LYS A 116 -11.72 -5.42 2.83
N VAL A 117 -11.49 -6.72 3.00
CA VAL A 117 -11.56 -7.71 1.93
C VAL A 117 -12.59 -8.79 2.26
N VAL A 118 -13.18 -9.41 1.24
CA VAL A 118 -14.13 -10.51 1.45
C VAL A 118 -13.35 -11.77 1.88
N GLY A 119 -13.66 -12.27 3.07
CA GLY A 119 -13.17 -13.57 3.53
C GLY A 119 -13.86 -14.70 2.80
N LYS A 120 -13.11 -15.74 2.40
CA LYS A 120 -13.72 -16.99 1.90
C LYS A 120 -14.00 -17.98 3.02
N ASN A 121 -13.31 -17.85 4.16
CA ASN A 121 -13.44 -18.80 5.24
C ASN A 121 -14.67 -18.53 6.12
N LEU A 122 -15.44 -19.60 6.30
CA LEU A 122 -16.76 -19.69 6.94
C LEU A 122 -16.73 -19.51 8.47
N LEU A 123 -15.73 -18.82 9.04
CA LEU A 123 -15.88 -18.36 10.41
C LEU A 123 -17.00 -17.31 10.40
N PRO A 124 -18.01 -17.41 11.28
CA PRO A 124 -19.24 -16.63 11.17
C PRO A 124 -19.00 -15.18 11.60
N ARG A 125 -18.27 -14.41 10.79
CA ARG A 125 -18.32 -12.96 10.85
C ARG A 125 -19.62 -12.54 10.17
N ALA A 126 -20.42 -11.72 10.86
CA ALA A 126 -21.75 -11.33 10.38
C ALA A 126 -21.73 -10.63 9.01
N ASP A 127 -20.61 -10.00 8.65
CA ASP A 127 -20.42 -9.30 7.38
C ASP A 127 -19.53 -10.04 6.37
N GLY A 128 -18.87 -11.15 6.76
CA GLY A 128 -17.93 -11.87 5.90
C GLY A 128 -16.68 -11.07 5.52
N LEU A 129 -16.36 -9.98 6.22
CA LEU A 129 -15.23 -9.11 5.89
C LEU A 129 -14.03 -9.34 6.82
N VAL A 130 -12.83 -9.22 6.23
CA VAL A 130 -11.55 -9.24 6.92
C VAL A 130 -10.92 -7.85 6.82
N GLU A 131 -10.58 -7.28 7.97
CA GLU A 131 -9.95 -5.96 8.06
C GLU A 131 -8.50 -6.01 7.57
N ASN A 132 -8.13 -5.04 6.74
CA ASN A 132 -6.75 -4.80 6.36
C ASN A 132 -6.06 -3.96 7.43
N THR A 133 -5.37 -4.64 8.34
CA THR A 133 -4.67 -4.00 9.46
C THR A 133 -3.41 -3.23 9.07
N LEU A 134 -2.98 -3.25 7.79
CA LEU A 134 -1.71 -2.67 7.31
C LEU A 134 -0.45 -3.20 8.03
N LYS A 135 -0.55 -4.34 8.73
CA LYS A 135 0.56 -4.92 9.50
C LYS A 135 1.49 -5.80 8.68
N ARG A 136 1.04 -6.32 7.55
CA ARG A 136 1.82 -7.27 6.74
C ARG A 136 2.00 -6.75 5.34
N TRP A 137 3.24 -6.82 4.89
CA TRP A 137 3.68 -6.26 3.62
C TRP A 137 4.53 -7.26 2.86
N THR A 138 4.36 -7.28 1.54
CA THR A 138 5.21 -7.97 0.60
C THR A 138 5.71 -6.95 -0.41
N PHE A 139 7.00 -6.63 -0.36
CA PHE A 139 7.64 -5.75 -1.32
C PHE A 139 8.32 -6.56 -2.42
N ILE A 140 8.17 -6.12 -3.66
CA ILE A 140 8.83 -6.71 -4.82
C ILE A 140 9.52 -5.61 -5.61
N ASN A 141 10.80 -5.81 -5.89
CA ASN A 141 11.62 -4.84 -6.62
C ASN A 141 11.74 -5.21 -8.12
N ASP A 142 12.45 -4.40 -8.91
CA ASP A 142 12.66 -4.62 -10.35
C ASP A 142 13.41 -5.91 -10.69
N LYS A 143 14.13 -6.47 -9.72
CA LYS A 143 14.81 -7.76 -9.86
C LYS A 143 13.89 -8.95 -9.51
N LEU A 144 12.61 -8.68 -9.28
CA LEU A 144 11.60 -9.64 -8.79
C LEU A 144 11.97 -10.25 -7.42
N LYS A 145 12.90 -9.64 -6.68
CA LYS A 145 13.19 -10.08 -5.32
C LYS A 145 12.02 -9.69 -4.44
N ARG A 146 11.50 -10.69 -3.73
CA ARG A 146 10.42 -10.57 -2.75
C ARG A 146 10.99 -10.43 -1.34
N SER A 147 10.45 -9.49 -0.56
CA SER A 147 10.70 -9.33 0.87
C SER A 147 9.39 -9.21 1.62
N ASP A 148 9.17 -10.09 2.61
CA ASP A 148 7.99 -10.09 3.45
C ASP A 148 8.31 -9.41 4.79
N THR A 149 7.52 -8.42 5.19
CA THR A 149 7.72 -7.62 6.40
C THR A 149 6.47 -7.58 7.26
N VAL A 150 6.65 -7.62 8.58
CA VAL A 150 5.58 -7.43 9.56
C VAL A 150 5.85 -6.16 10.36
N VAL A 151 4.97 -5.18 10.25
CA VAL A 151 4.98 -3.96 11.06
C VAL A 151 4.38 -4.29 12.43
N ARG A 152 5.20 -4.21 13.47
CA ARG A 152 4.80 -4.53 14.85
C ARG A 152 4.34 -3.32 15.64
N GLU A 153 4.83 -2.13 15.30
CA GLU A 153 4.57 -0.88 16.01
C GLU A 153 4.06 0.16 15.03
N PHE A 154 2.90 0.75 15.33
CA PHE A 154 2.45 2.00 14.72
C PHE A 154 2.85 3.09 15.69
N GLN A 155 3.71 4.00 15.27
CA GLN A 155 3.83 5.27 15.96
C GLN A 155 2.78 6.18 15.33
N GLU A 156 1.71 6.49 16.07
CA GLU A 156 0.91 7.65 15.74
C GLU A 156 1.82 8.86 15.90
N ILE A 157 2.18 9.49 14.79
CA ILE A 157 2.73 10.84 14.84
C ILE A 157 1.52 11.73 15.06
N GLU A 158 1.20 12.02 16.32
CA GLU A 158 0.29 13.11 16.65
C GLU A 158 0.88 14.37 16.02
N GLU A 159 0.20 14.93 15.01
CA GLU A 159 0.50 16.29 14.56
C GLU A 159 0.29 17.17 15.79
N GLU A 160 1.38 17.59 16.44
CA GLU A 160 1.33 18.69 17.40
C GLU A 160 0.78 19.90 16.63
N ALA A 161 -0.53 20.10 16.78
CA ALA A 161 -1.22 21.31 16.38
C ALA A 161 -0.56 22.47 17.13
N THR A 162 0.47 23.04 16.50
CA THR A 162 1.13 24.24 16.98
C THR A 162 0.12 25.37 16.79
N LYS A 163 -0.35 25.88 17.93
CA LYS A 163 -1.38 26.91 18.09
C LYS A 163 -1.12 28.19 17.30
#